data_AF-A0AAW0V7W9-F1
#
_entry.id   AF-A0AAW0V7W9-F1
#
_cell.length_a   1.000
_cell.length_b   1.000
_cell.length_c   1.000
_cell.angle_alpha   90.00
_cell.angle_beta   90.00
_cell.angle_gamma   90.00
#
_symmetry.space_group_name_H-M   'P 1'
#
loop_
_entity.id
_entity.type
_entity.pdbx_description
1 polymer ?
#
loop_
_entity_poly.entity_id
_entity_poly.type
_entity_poly.pdbx_seq_one_letter_code
_entity_poly.pdbx_strand_id
1 'polypeptide(L)'
;MGGTFGKSGSWVVDHTMDDIQLTPFGRDKMAHGSVITGFEDTESPTYEDGKELTETPLEKRGRKRSHWIAYTTVFIMSIGFSIVLTSVWPYLKTLNENLEKNALGFVVAANPLGQMLASPLLGLWGNKAGKIRGACLVTVAFFILGNVMYSLLALFEGLGEMATYDAMIVARFIVGMSSANITLCRSYLAQSTTIQERTSSIAILAGAQALGFVIGPAIQTLLIIIIPVEVDTGIWWLKWNEYSAAGWVAAILGLINLVLLMPYIFKEHNIAKKEMAILKQESSKDEILKLPKLDPIGLTGLLFGFFIGIFIYVLIETLAVPFVSDQYAWSDNQAQVVVGVALMVGGLLASVVFPFSGFLSRKFDERKVLLFGGFIPMIMGMLLFLPYPGKQIPLQNCTSTVTSSLTTWESSASPNVNSSWEIVPSDDLLIEDQYVPPSNHFLIYQQLSLTSATAGETDEDCTLGCPAVQKWCEYVPQLPMAQLAVSFLFVMFGYPIEVSISQGLFSKMLGPKPQGVWMGVLTGMGSLGRILGPIFVSYIYTNLGTYWCFGTLSVCMVLAFFVITAIYPRLVPMKIPVSKTQHAYDGPAAITQSNGTELPKESHLV
;
A
#
# COMPACT_ATOMS: atom_id res chain seq x y z
N MET A 1 -48.14 -15.46 52.50
CA MET A 1 -49.60 -15.27 52.68
C MET A 1 -49.84 -13.85 53.20
N GLY A 2 -50.62 -13.04 52.48
CA GLY A 2 -51.12 -11.69 52.86
C GLY A 2 -50.07 -10.57 52.85
N GLY A 3 -50.22 -9.39 52.24
CA GLY A 3 -51.38 -8.75 51.63
C GLY A 3 -51.36 -7.24 51.94
N THR A 4 -51.10 -6.42 50.91
CA THR A 4 -51.57 -5.04 50.64
C THR A 4 -51.29 -3.87 51.62
N PHE A 5 -50.65 -2.79 51.14
CA PHE A 5 -51.27 -1.53 50.64
C PHE A 5 -50.23 -0.39 50.48
N GLY A 6 -50.44 0.49 49.48
CA GLY A 6 -50.11 1.94 49.59
C GLY A 6 -48.94 2.50 48.78
N LYS A 7 -49.25 3.31 47.76
CA LYS A 7 -48.32 4.11 46.92
C LYS A 7 -47.90 5.43 47.59
N SER A 8 -46.81 5.99 47.03
CA SER A 8 -46.48 7.43 46.86
C SER A 8 -45.64 8.10 47.95
N GLY A 9 -44.50 8.69 47.52
CA GLY A 9 -43.70 9.62 48.31
C GLY A 9 -42.42 10.05 47.60
N SER A 10 -42.43 11.26 47.05
CA SER A 10 -41.28 12.03 46.55
C SER A 10 -40.97 13.15 47.54
N TRP A 11 -39.71 13.33 47.95
CA TRP A 11 -39.12 14.56 48.54
C TRP A 11 -37.59 14.51 48.29
N VAL A 12 -37.01 15.36 47.42
CA VAL A 12 -36.45 16.72 47.67
C VAL A 12 -35.41 16.75 48.79
N VAL A 13 -34.14 17.07 48.45
CA VAL A 13 -33.22 17.83 49.32
C VAL A 13 -32.35 18.73 48.43
N ASP A 14 -32.28 19.98 48.86
CA ASP A 14 -31.70 21.15 48.20
C ASP A 14 -30.31 21.51 48.78
N HIS A 15 -29.61 22.39 48.06
CA HIS A 15 -28.24 22.93 48.13
C HIS A 15 -27.54 23.21 49.49
N THR A 16 -26.19 23.21 49.44
CA THR A 16 -25.24 24.21 50.04
C THR A 16 -23.88 24.08 49.31
N MET A 17 -23.41 25.07 48.54
CA MET A 17 -22.64 26.30 48.86
C MET A 17 -21.13 26.08 49.12
N ASP A 18 -20.31 26.77 48.31
CA ASP A 18 -19.07 27.54 48.62
C ASP A 18 -18.34 27.84 47.28
N ASP A 19 -18.50 29.04 46.69
CA ASP A 19 -17.61 30.25 46.80
C ASP A 19 -16.24 30.07 46.09
N ILE A 20 -15.65 30.96 45.26
CA ILE A 20 -15.75 32.42 45.10
C ILE A 20 -14.99 32.87 43.82
N GLN A 21 -15.54 33.92 43.17
CA GLN A 21 -14.95 34.99 42.33
C GLN A 21 -14.21 34.75 40.99
N LEU A 22 -14.78 35.36 39.94
CA LEU A 22 -14.15 36.47 39.19
C LEU A 22 -15.25 37.39 38.59
N THR A 23 -15.01 38.71 38.66
CA THR A 23 -15.92 39.85 38.47
C THR A 23 -16.12 40.27 36.98
N PRO A 24 -17.10 41.18 36.68
CA PRO A 24 -17.86 41.24 35.43
C PRO A 24 -17.42 42.40 34.50
N PHE A 25 -17.92 42.45 33.25
CA PHE A 25 -18.50 43.67 32.64
C PHE A 25 -19.09 43.39 31.24
N GLY A 26 -20.24 44.02 30.93
CA GLY A 26 -20.67 44.29 29.55
C GLY A 26 -21.86 43.48 29.00
N ARG A 27 -23.03 43.60 29.63
CA ARG A 27 -24.33 43.23 29.06
C ARG A 27 -24.79 44.40 28.17
N ASP A 28 -25.23 44.14 26.94
CA ASP A 28 -26.37 44.89 26.40
C ASP A 28 -27.11 44.21 25.24
N LYS A 29 -28.42 44.06 25.51
CA LYS A 29 -29.59 44.00 24.60
C LYS A 29 -29.84 42.73 23.77
N MET A 30 -30.39 41.73 24.46
CA MET A 30 -31.44 40.86 23.91
C MET A 30 -32.80 41.57 24.06
N ALA A 31 -33.57 41.62 22.98
CA ALA A 31 -35.00 41.92 23.01
C ALA A 31 -35.80 40.69 22.56
N HIS A 32 -36.66 40.24 23.48
CA HIS A 32 -37.87 39.42 23.39
C HIS A 32 -38.07 38.40 22.25
N GLY A 33 -38.03 37.12 22.64
CA GLY A 33 -39.25 36.37 22.95
C GLY A 33 -39.96 35.62 21.81
N SER A 34 -39.78 34.29 21.77
CA SER A 34 -40.89 33.33 21.67
C SER A 34 -40.35 31.90 21.82
N VAL A 35 -40.88 31.18 22.82
CA VAL A 35 -40.76 29.73 22.96
C VAL A 35 -41.54 29.08 21.81
N ILE A 36 -40.86 28.32 20.95
CA ILE A 36 -41.50 27.36 20.05
C ILE A 36 -40.73 26.03 20.13
N THR A 37 -41.49 25.02 20.51
CA THR A 37 -41.19 23.60 20.57
C THR A 37 -40.73 23.02 19.22
N GLY A 38 -39.73 22.14 19.26
CA GLY A 38 -39.47 21.12 18.23
C GLY A 38 -39.29 21.61 16.80
N PHE A 39 -38.05 21.90 16.40
CA PHE A 39 -37.68 22.06 14.99
C PHE A 39 -36.52 21.13 14.68
N GLU A 40 -36.69 20.33 13.62
CA GLU A 40 -35.58 19.71 12.89
C GLU A 40 -34.51 20.76 12.58
N ASP A 41 -33.24 20.42 12.81
CA ASP A 41 -32.06 21.24 12.46
C ASP A 41 -32.07 21.58 10.97
N THR A 42 -32.78 22.65 10.61
CA THR A 42 -32.62 23.37 9.35
C THR A 42 -31.82 24.61 9.69
N GLU A 43 -30.50 24.43 9.81
CA GLU A 43 -29.57 25.55 9.91
C GLU A 43 -29.77 26.47 8.69
N SER A 44 -29.97 27.75 8.94
CA SER A 44 -30.04 28.77 7.89
C SER A 44 -28.68 28.84 7.17
N PRO A 45 -28.66 28.96 5.83
CA PRO A 45 -27.42 29.02 5.07
C PRO A 45 -26.56 30.18 5.57
N THR A 46 -25.30 29.89 5.88
CA THR A 46 -24.32 30.90 6.26
C THR A 46 -23.75 31.53 5.00
N TYR A 47 -23.70 32.86 4.95
CA TYR A 47 -23.22 33.60 3.80
C TYR A 47 -21.93 34.34 4.16
N GLU A 48 -20.93 34.27 3.28
CA GLU A 48 -19.73 35.10 3.31
C GLU A 48 -19.55 35.71 1.91
N ASP A 49 -19.38 37.03 1.81
CA ASP A 49 -19.33 37.77 0.54
C ASP A 49 -20.47 37.45 -0.46
N GLY A 50 -21.68 37.19 0.07
CA GLY A 50 -22.87 36.91 -0.75
C GLY A 50 -22.93 35.51 -1.37
N LYS A 51 -22.01 34.59 -1.03
CA LYS A 51 -22.06 33.18 -1.45
C LYS A 51 -22.48 32.29 -0.28
N GLU A 52 -23.32 31.29 -0.57
CA GLU A 52 -23.68 30.25 0.38
C GLU A 52 -22.43 29.41 0.72
N LEU A 53 -22.05 29.42 2.01
CA LEU A 53 -20.93 28.63 2.51
C LEU A 53 -21.28 27.15 2.49
N THR A 54 -20.35 26.32 2.01
CA THR A 54 -20.52 24.86 2.01
C THR A 54 -20.49 24.23 3.40
N GLU A 55 -19.88 24.91 4.38
CA GLU A 55 -19.76 24.47 5.78
C GLU A 55 -19.55 25.65 6.74
N THR A 56 -20.04 25.53 7.98
CA THR A 56 -19.75 26.50 9.05
C THR A 56 -18.34 26.31 9.63
N PRO A 57 -17.74 27.31 10.34
CA PRO A 57 -16.44 27.14 10.98
C PRO A 57 -16.37 25.98 12.00
N LEU A 58 -17.49 25.68 12.67
CA LEU A 58 -17.60 24.56 13.60
C LEU A 58 -17.67 23.22 12.86
N GLU A 59 -18.47 23.12 11.80
CA GLU A 59 -18.51 21.94 10.92
C GLU A 59 -17.13 21.65 10.32
N LYS A 60 -16.41 22.68 9.88
CA LYS A 60 -15.04 22.57 9.36
C LYS A 60 -14.06 21.99 10.37
N ARG A 61 -14.16 22.39 11.65
CA ARG A 61 -13.35 21.81 12.74
C ARG A 61 -13.72 20.34 12.98
N GLY A 62 -15.01 20.02 12.99
CA GLY A 62 -15.52 18.64 13.13
C GLY A 62 -15.04 17.73 11.99
N ARG A 63 -15.10 18.22 10.75
CA ARG A 63 -14.61 17.52 9.56
C ARG A 63 -13.12 17.26 9.60
N LYS A 64 -12.30 18.26 9.94
CA LYS A 64 -10.85 18.10 10.10
C LYS A 64 -10.51 17.03 11.14
N ARG A 65 -11.25 16.98 12.25
CA ARG A 65 -11.11 15.91 13.25
C ARG A 65 -11.40 14.54 12.64
N SER A 66 -12.47 14.40 11.86
CA SER A 66 -12.78 13.14 11.17
C SER A 66 -11.76 12.75 10.10
N HIS A 67 -11.16 13.72 9.39
CA HIS A 67 -10.04 13.45 8.49
C HIS A 67 -8.82 12.91 9.23
N TRP A 68 -8.45 13.54 10.35
CA TRP A 68 -7.37 13.04 11.21
C TRP A 68 -7.62 11.63 11.71
N ILE A 69 -8.86 11.31 12.11
CA ILE A 69 -9.22 9.94 12.49
C ILE A 69 -9.02 8.99 11.30
N ALA A 70 -9.49 9.35 10.10
CA ALA A 70 -9.29 8.52 8.91
C ALA A 70 -7.80 8.30 8.56
N TYR A 71 -6.97 9.34 8.69
CA TYR A 71 -5.51 9.24 8.52
C TYR A 71 -4.90 8.29 9.56
N THR A 72 -5.25 8.47 10.83
CA THR A 72 -4.78 7.63 11.94
C THR A 72 -5.24 6.19 11.79
N THR A 73 -6.48 5.95 11.37
CA THR A 73 -7.01 4.61 11.10
C THR A 73 -6.16 3.87 10.07
N VAL A 74 -5.84 4.53 8.95
CA VAL A 74 -4.99 3.92 7.91
C VAL A 74 -3.55 3.72 8.40
N PHE A 75 -3.00 4.68 9.13
CA PHE A 75 -1.66 4.58 9.73
C PHE A 75 -1.54 3.39 10.68
N ILE A 76 -2.46 3.26 11.64
CA ILE A 76 -2.50 2.16 12.61
C ILE A 76 -2.62 0.80 11.91
N MET A 77 -3.52 0.69 10.92
CA MET A 77 -3.68 -0.56 10.18
C MET A 77 -2.43 -0.93 9.38
N SER A 78 -1.71 0.07 8.86
CA SER A 78 -0.46 -0.12 8.12
C SER A 78 0.66 -0.59 9.04
N ILE A 79 0.74 -0.09 10.28
CA ILE A 79 1.68 -0.58 11.29
C ILE A 79 1.45 -2.06 11.56
N GLY A 80 0.22 -2.47 11.88
CA GLY A 80 -0.03 -3.88 12.24
C GLY A 80 0.11 -4.84 11.06
N PHE A 81 -0.10 -4.38 9.82
CA PHE A 81 0.30 -5.15 8.64
C PHE A 81 1.83 -5.34 8.57
N SER A 82 2.58 -4.25 8.74
CA SER A 82 4.01 -4.22 8.48
C SER A 82 4.86 -4.87 9.58
N ILE A 83 4.51 -4.69 10.86
CA ILE A 83 5.19 -5.35 11.98
C ILE A 83 5.18 -6.86 11.79
N VAL A 84 4.01 -7.39 11.44
CA VAL A 84 3.75 -8.79 11.20
C VAL A 84 4.47 -9.31 9.97
N LEU A 85 4.53 -8.53 8.88
CA LEU A 85 5.21 -8.95 7.64
C LEU A 85 6.67 -9.34 7.91
N THR A 86 7.37 -8.58 8.76
CA THR A 86 8.78 -8.83 9.08
C THR A 86 9.00 -10.02 10.01
N SER A 87 7.99 -10.41 10.80
CA SER A 87 8.08 -11.53 11.75
C SER A 87 7.59 -12.86 11.18
N VAL A 88 6.88 -12.88 10.03
CA VAL A 88 6.27 -14.10 9.46
C VAL A 88 7.26 -15.25 9.32
N TRP A 89 8.36 -15.03 8.62
CA TRP A 89 9.27 -16.10 8.23
C TRP A 89 10.00 -16.70 9.44
N PRO A 90 10.64 -15.90 10.30
CA PRO A 90 11.21 -16.40 11.54
C PRO A 90 10.17 -17.15 12.41
N TYR A 91 8.95 -16.61 12.51
CA TYR A 91 7.92 -17.26 13.32
C TYR A 91 7.50 -18.62 12.77
N LEU A 92 7.29 -18.75 11.46
CA LEU A 92 7.00 -20.05 10.84
C LEU A 92 8.10 -21.06 11.11
N LYS A 93 9.37 -20.65 11.02
CA LYS A 93 10.51 -21.52 11.30
C LYS A 93 10.56 -22.00 12.75
N THR A 94 10.13 -21.19 13.71
CA THR A 94 10.00 -21.65 15.12
C THR A 94 8.88 -22.67 15.33
N LEU A 95 7.86 -22.67 14.46
CA LEU A 95 6.69 -23.57 14.57
C LEU A 95 6.87 -24.86 13.77
N ASN A 96 7.52 -24.78 12.61
CA ASN A 96 7.84 -25.92 11.75
C ASN A 96 9.15 -25.63 10.99
N GLU A 97 10.23 -26.30 11.41
CA GLU A 97 11.55 -26.14 10.82
C GLU A 97 11.67 -26.75 9.41
N ASN A 98 10.79 -27.67 9.02
CA ASN A 98 10.85 -28.35 7.72
C ASN A 98 10.25 -27.54 6.57
N LEU A 99 9.67 -26.36 6.84
CA LEU A 99 9.06 -25.52 5.81
C LEU A 99 10.10 -24.94 4.84
N GLU A 100 9.88 -25.17 3.55
CA GLU A 100 10.66 -24.55 2.48
C GLU A 100 10.36 -23.05 2.34
N LYS A 101 11.35 -22.29 1.83
CA LYS A 101 11.20 -20.85 1.55
C LYS A 101 10.05 -20.54 0.56
N ASN A 102 9.70 -21.48 -0.32
CA ASN A 102 8.59 -21.34 -1.27
C ASN A 102 7.23 -21.14 -0.58
N ALA A 103 7.05 -21.73 0.61
CA ALA A 103 5.83 -21.60 1.40
C ALA A 103 5.57 -20.15 1.86
N LEU A 104 6.64 -19.37 2.10
CA LEU A 104 6.55 -17.96 2.48
C LEU A 104 5.84 -17.13 1.41
N GLY A 105 6.04 -17.44 0.12
CA GLY A 105 5.43 -16.71 -0.99
C GLY A 105 3.91 -16.71 -0.93
N PHE A 106 3.29 -17.85 -0.62
CA PHE A 106 1.83 -17.96 -0.48
C PHE A 106 1.31 -17.20 0.74
N VAL A 107 2.01 -17.25 1.87
CA VAL A 107 1.65 -16.52 3.09
C VAL A 107 1.68 -15.01 2.86
N VAL A 108 2.73 -14.51 2.18
CA VAL A 108 2.86 -13.09 1.83
C VAL A 108 1.79 -12.67 0.81
N ALA A 109 1.46 -13.52 -0.17
CA ALA A 109 0.44 -13.24 -1.19
C ALA A 109 -1.01 -13.30 -0.66
N ALA A 110 -1.27 -14.04 0.42
CA ALA A 110 -2.61 -14.17 1.00
C ALA A 110 -3.21 -12.83 1.45
N ASN A 111 -2.37 -11.92 1.96
CA ASN A 111 -2.82 -10.60 2.40
C ASN A 111 -3.31 -9.70 1.23
N PRO A 112 -2.51 -9.41 0.20
CA PRO A 112 -2.98 -8.61 -0.93
C PRO A 112 -4.14 -9.28 -1.68
N LEU A 113 -4.22 -10.62 -1.70
CA LEU A 113 -5.38 -11.35 -2.22
C LEU A 113 -6.67 -11.03 -1.44
N GLY A 114 -6.64 -11.11 -0.11
CA GLY A 114 -7.78 -10.72 0.74
C GLY A 114 -8.20 -9.26 0.50
N GLN A 115 -7.23 -8.34 0.37
CA GLN A 115 -7.51 -6.93 0.07
C GLN A 115 -8.14 -6.74 -1.32
N MET A 116 -7.64 -7.47 -2.33
CA MET A 116 -8.13 -7.39 -3.71
C MET A 116 -9.60 -7.80 -3.80
N LEU A 117 -9.99 -8.88 -3.11
CA LEU A 117 -11.37 -9.37 -3.10
C LEU A 117 -12.29 -8.49 -2.26
N ALA A 118 -11.83 -8.02 -1.10
CA ALA A 118 -12.67 -7.23 -0.19
C ALA A 118 -12.89 -5.77 -0.66
N SER A 119 -11.93 -5.17 -1.38
CA SER A 119 -11.98 -3.75 -1.71
C SER A 119 -13.19 -3.30 -2.55
N PRO A 120 -13.60 -3.98 -3.64
CA PRO A 120 -14.82 -3.61 -4.37
C PRO A 120 -16.09 -3.87 -3.56
N LEU A 121 -16.11 -4.96 -2.77
CA LEU A 121 -17.27 -5.34 -1.94
C LEU A 121 -17.56 -4.32 -0.84
N LEU A 122 -16.52 -3.87 -0.12
CA LEU A 122 -16.63 -2.81 0.87
C LEU A 122 -16.97 -1.47 0.22
N GLY A 123 -16.43 -1.21 -0.97
CA GLY A 123 -16.80 -0.05 -1.78
C GLY A 123 -18.28 -0.02 -2.15
N LEU A 124 -18.85 -1.17 -2.56
CA LEU A 124 -20.28 -1.34 -2.81
C LEU A 124 -21.11 -1.12 -1.55
N TRP A 125 -20.67 -1.68 -0.42
CA TRP A 125 -21.36 -1.50 0.85
C TRP A 125 -21.38 -0.03 1.27
N GLY A 126 -20.23 0.65 1.27
CA GLY A 126 -20.16 2.08 1.60
C GLY A 126 -21.05 2.94 0.70
N ASN A 127 -21.11 2.63 -0.60
CA ASN A 127 -21.99 3.32 -1.53
C ASN A 127 -23.48 3.09 -1.22
N LYS A 128 -23.88 1.83 -0.94
CA LYS A 128 -25.28 1.47 -0.65
C LYS A 128 -25.75 2.02 0.71
N ALA A 129 -24.88 1.96 1.71
CA ALA A 129 -25.18 2.45 3.06
C ALA A 129 -25.19 3.99 3.13
N GLY A 130 -24.50 4.67 2.21
CA GLY A 130 -24.33 6.13 2.21
C GLY A 130 -23.51 6.67 3.40
N LYS A 131 -22.98 5.76 4.22
CA LYS A 131 -22.11 5.99 5.38
C LYS A 131 -21.03 4.91 5.40
N ILE A 132 -19.80 5.25 5.73
CA ILE A 132 -18.66 4.32 5.73
C ILE A 132 -18.32 3.73 7.10
N ARG A 133 -18.77 4.35 8.20
CA ARG A 133 -18.36 3.96 9.56
C ARG A 133 -18.62 2.48 9.88
N GLY A 134 -19.80 1.96 9.53
CA GLY A 134 -20.16 0.57 9.80
C GLY A 134 -19.21 -0.42 9.11
N ALA A 135 -18.87 -0.15 7.85
CA ALA A 135 -17.91 -0.95 7.11
C ALA A 135 -16.49 -0.84 7.70
N CYS A 136 -16.08 0.35 8.15
CA CYS A 136 -14.79 0.54 8.82
C CYS A 136 -14.68 -0.27 10.13
N LEU A 137 -15.74 -0.27 10.95
CA LEU A 137 -15.79 -1.05 12.19
C LEU A 137 -15.65 -2.55 11.92
N VAL A 138 -16.31 -3.08 10.89
CA VAL A 138 -16.16 -4.50 10.51
C VAL A 138 -14.75 -4.80 10.02
N THR A 139 -14.15 -3.92 9.21
CA THR A 139 -12.74 -4.13 8.81
C THR A 139 -11.79 -4.09 10.01
N VAL A 140 -11.99 -3.19 10.98
CA VAL A 140 -11.17 -3.17 12.19
C VAL A 140 -11.38 -4.41 13.05
N ALA A 141 -12.59 -4.97 13.10
CA ALA A 141 -12.85 -6.24 13.76
C ALA A 141 -12.09 -7.40 13.08
N PHE A 142 -12.07 -7.47 11.75
CA PHE A 142 -11.24 -8.44 11.03
C PHE A 142 -9.75 -8.22 11.26
N PHE A 143 -9.30 -6.97 11.36
CA PHE A 143 -7.91 -6.67 11.68
C PHE A 143 -7.53 -7.23 13.06
N ILE A 144 -8.36 -7.03 14.08
CA ILE A 144 -8.14 -7.60 15.42
C ILE A 144 -8.17 -9.12 15.35
N LEU A 145 -9.20 -9.71 14.74
CA LEU A 145 -9.37 -11.15 14.63
C LEU A 145 -8.17 -11.84 13.95
N GLY A 146 -7.73 -11.30 12.81
CA GLY A 146 -6.62 -11.87 12.06
C GLY A 146 -5.27 -11.75 12.79
N ASN A 147 -5.05 -10.66 13.53
CA ASN A 147 -3.84 -10.50 14.34
C ASN A 147 -3.85 -11.35 15.62
N VAL A 148 -5.01 -11.51 16.27
CA VAL A 148 -5.18 -12.45 17.39
C VAL A 148 -4.96 -13.88 16.92
N MET A 149 -5.53 -14.27 15.77
CA MET A 149 -5.31 -15.58 15.18
C MET A 149 -3.83 -15.84 14.88
N TYR A 150 -3.11 -14.82 14.37
CA TYR A 150 -1.66 -14.91 14.18
C TYR A 150 -0.90 -15.11 15.50
N SER A 151 -1.22 -14.34 16.55
CA SER A 151 -0.57 -14.50 17.85
C SER A 151 -0.86 -15.84 18.51
N LEU A 152 -1.97 -16.48 18.17
CA LEU A 152 -2.41 -17.74 18.71
C LEU A 152 -2.12 -18.93 17.79
N LEU A 153 -1.16 -18.82 16.87
CA LEU A 153 -0.83 -19.92 15.95
C LEU A 153 -0.37 -21.19 16.66
N ALA A 154 0.18 -21.06 17.86
CA ALA A 154 0.52 -22.19 18.73
C ALA A 154 -0.68 -23.10 19.06
N LEU A 155 -1.92 -22.60 19.01
CA LEU A 155 -3.14 -23.42 19.17
C LEU A 155 -3.26 -24.53 18.13
N PHE A 156 -2.67 -24.33 16.95
CA PHE A 156 -2.76 -25.25 15.83
C PHE A 156 -1.61 -26.28 15.83
N GLU A 157 -0.66 -26.15 16.77
CA GLU A 157 0.37 -27.17 16.99
C GLU A 157 -0.30 -28.46 17.48
N GLY A 158 -0.13 -29.55 16.72
CA GLY A 158 -0.69 -30.87 17.03
C GLY A 158 -1.96 -31.25 16.27
N LEU A 159 -2.58 -30.35 15.49
CA LEU A 159 -3.69 -30.68 14.58
C LEU A 159 -3.24 -31.24 13.22
N GLY A 160 -1.94 -31.17 12.93
CA GLY A 160 -1.29 -31.68 11.71
C GLY A 160 -0.02 -30.90 11.38
N GLU A 161 0.87 -31.49 10.56
CA GLU A 161 2.18 -30.89 10.22
C GLU A 161 2.07 -29.54 9.51
N MET A 162 1.00 -29.35 8.72
CA MET A 162 0.73 -28.12 7.95
C MET A 162 -0.32 -27.20 8.58
N ALA A 163 -0.89 -27.57 9.74
CA ALA A 163 -2.01 -26.83 10.32
C ALA A 163 -1.64 -25.39 10.73
N THR A 164 -0.44 -25.19 11.28
CA THR A 164 0.10 -23.86 11.64
C THR A 164 0.35 -22.99 10.42
N TYR A 165 0.85 -23.59 9.33
CA TYR A 165 1.06 -22.93 8.05
C TYR A 165 -0.27 -22.46 7.43
N ASP A 166 -1.26 -23.35 7.34
CA ASP A 166 -2.58 -23.02 6.81
C ASP A 166 -3.30 -21.97 7.67
N ALA A 167 -3.21 -22.09 8.99
CA ALA A 167 -3.74 -21.09 9.91
C ALA A 167 -3.06 -19.72 9.71
N MET A 168 -1.75 -19.69 9.41
CA MET A 168 -1.07 -18.43 9.10
C MET A 168 -1.58 -17.81 7.79
N ILE A 169 -1.80 -18.61 6.75
CA ILE A 169 -2.40 -18.13 5.49
C ILE A 169 -3.77 -17.51 5.76
N VAL A 170 -4.62 -18.20 6.53
CA VAL A 170 -5.96 -17.71 6.88
C VAL A 170 -5.87 -16.40 7.69
N ALA A 171 -4.99 -16.33 8.69
CA ALA A 171 -4.77 -15.12 9.46
C ALA A 171 -4.32 -13.95 8.56
N ARG A 172 -3.38 -14.19 7.64
CA ARG A 172 -2.93 -13.19 6.64
C ARG A 172 -4.05 -12.74 5.72
N PHE A 173 -4.88 -13.67 5.25
CA PHE A 173 -6.01 -13.38 4.38
C PHE A 173 -7.06 -12.51 5.09
N ILE A 174 -7.40 -12.81 6.34
CA ILE A 174 -8.32 -12.01 7.16
C ILE A 174 -7.77 -10.58 7.38
N VAL A 175 -6.48 -10.45 7.70
CA VAL A 175 -5.83 -9.13 7.78
C VAL A 175 -5.83 -8.43 6.40
N GLY A 176 -5.70 -9.17 5.31
CA GLY A 176 -5.85 -8.67 3.95
C GLY A 176 -7.24 -8.06 3.71
N MET A 177 -8.30 -8.78 4.06
CA MET A 177 -9.67 -8.27 3.99
C MET A 177 -9.86 -7.00 4.81
N SER A 178 -9.24 -6.93 6.00
CA SER A 178 -9.27 -5.72 6.82
C SER A 178 -8.56 -4.54 6.15
N SER A 179 -7.45 -4.79 5.45
CA SER A 179 -6.63 -3.75 4.81
C SER A 179 -7.37 -3.01 3.70
N ALA A 180 -8.45 -3.60 3.16
CA ALA A 180 -9.36 -2.92 2.24
C ALA A 180 -10.10 -1.72 2.86
N ASN A 181 -10.01 -1.50 4.18
CA ASN A 181 -10.45 -0.28 4.86
C ASN A 181 -9.90 1.01 4.22
N ILE A 182 -8.71 0.96 3.61
CA ILE A 182 -8.16 2.09 2.85
C ILE A 182 -9.11 2.60 1.76
N THR A 183 -9.89 1.71 1.14
CA THR A 183 -10.91 2.04 0.14
C THR A 183 -12.00 2.92 0.74
N LEU A 184 -12.45 2.60 1.95
CA LEU A 184 -13.49 3.34 2.66
C LEU A 184 -12.99 4.73 3.05
N CYS A 185 -11.79 4.82 3.62
CA CYS A 185 -11.16 6.10 3.95
C CYS A 185 -10.95 6.99 2.72
N ARG A 186 -10.44 6.44 1.59
CA ARG A 186 -10.30 7.17 0.32
C ARG A 186 -11.65 7.69 -0.18
N SER A 187 -12.67 6.83 -0.20
CA SER A 187 -14.02 7.21 -0.62
C SER A 187 -14.62 8.30 0.27
N TYR A 188 -14.40 8.22 1.58
CA TYR A 188 -14.86 9.22 2.53
C TYR A 188 -14.14 10.56 2.36
N LEU A 189 -12.81 10.56 2.23
CA LEU A 189 -12.07 11.80 1.98
C LEU A 189 -12.54 12.46 0.69
N ALA A 190 -12.76 11.69 -0.37
CA ALA A 190 -13.26 12.25 -1.61
C ALA A 190 -14.67 12.86 -1.50
N GLN A 191 -15.53 12.30 -0.64
CA GLN A 191 -16.88 12.83 -0.38
C GLN A 191 -16.88 14.01 0.61
N SER A 192 -15.88 14.08 1.48
CA SER A 192 -15.75 15.08 2.55
C SER A 192 -14.77 16.21 2.20
N THR A 193 -14.29 16.28 0.96
CA THR A 193 -13.37 17.32 0.49
C THR A 193 -13.90 17.99 -0.77
N THR A 194 -13.58 19.26 -0.91
CA THR A 194 -13.80 20.01 -2.15
C THR A 194 -12.87 19.51 -3.25
N ILE A 195 -13.20 19.76 -4.51
CA ILE A 195 -12.38 19.32 -5.67
C ILE A 195 -10.95 19.87 -5.58
N GLN A 196 -10.75 21.06 -5.02
CA GLN A 196 -9.43 21.71 -4.94
C GLN A 196 -8.52 21.06 -3.89
N GLU A 197 -9.06 20.71 -2.72
CA GLU A 197 -8.26 20.16 -1.61
C GLU A 197 -8.12 18.63 -1.66
N ARG A 198 -8.94 17.96 -2.48
CA ARG A 198 -9.05 16.49 -2.54
C ARG A 198 -7.73 15.75 -2.71
N THR A 199 -6.92 16.14 -3.70
CA THR A 199 -5.64 15.49 -3.97
C THR A 199 -4.69 15.62 -2.78
N SER A 200 -4.66 16.77 -2.14
CA SER A 200 -3.83 16.99 -0.95
C SER A 200 -4.28 16.13 0.23
N SER A 201 -5.59 16.01 0.48
CA SER A 201 -6.10 15.13 1.54
C SER A 201 -5.82 13.64 1.26
N ILE A 202 -5.99 13.20 0.01
CA ILE A 202 -5.66 11.82 -0.40
C ILE A 202 -4.14 11.57 -0.30
N ALA A 203 -3.32 12.57 -0.63
CA ALA A 203 -1.86 12.47 -0.50
C ALA A 203 -1.42 12.34 0.96
N ILE A 204 -2.04 13.08 1.90
CA ILE A 204 -1.78 12.93 3.34
C ILE A 204 -2.20 11.52 3.81
N LEU A 205 -3.34 10.99 3.34
CA LEU A 205 -3.75 9.62 3.65
C LEU A 205 -2.72 8.58 3.17
N ALA A 206 -2.20 8.74 1.95
CA ALA A 206 -1.16 7.87 1.42
C ALA A 206 0.16 8.01 2.18
N GLY A 207 0.53 9.23 2.59
CA GLY A 207 1.69 9.50 3.44
C GLY A 207 1.57 8.85 4.82
N ALA A 208 0.39 8.89 5.44
CA ALA A 208 0.10 8.20 6.69
C ALA A 208 0.24 6.68 6.52
N GLN A 209 -0.24 6.11 5.41
CA GLN A 209 -0.05 4.69 5.10
C GLN A 209 1.44 4.31 5.01
N ALA A 210 2.22 5.09 4.25
CA ALA A 210 3.65 4.85 4.06
C ALA A 210 4.43 4.95 5.37
N LEU A 211 4.13 5.95 6.20
CA LEU A 211 4.76 6.11 7.51
C LEU A 211 4.49 4.89 8.41
N GLY A 212 3.29 4.31 8.35
CA GLY A 212 2.98 3.09 9.09
C GLY A 212 3.81 1.88 8.65
N PHE A 213 4.09 1.74 7.35
CA PHE A 213 4.99 0.70 6.82
C PHE A 213 6.46 0.91 7.22
N VAL A 214 6.89 2.15 7.45
CA VAL A 214 8.24 2.44 7.95
C VAL A 214 8.37 2.13 9.45
N ILE A 215 7.33 2.45 10.22
CA ILE A 215 7.35 2.27 11.68
C ILE A 215 7.14 0.81 12.10
N GLY A 216 6.38 0.02 11.33
CA GLY A 216 6.10 -1.38 11.63
C GLY A 216 7.34 -2.23 11.96
N PRO A 217 8.36 -2.31 11.08
CA PRO A 217 9.57 -3.09 11.31
C PRO A 217 10.40 -2.59 12.49
N ALA A 218 10.38 -1.28 12.76
CA ALA A 218 11.07 -0.70 13.91
C ALA A 218 10.44 -1.17 15.23
N ILE A 219 9.10 -1.28 15.28
CA ILE A 219 8.42 -1.85 16.45
C ILE A 219 8.77 -3.34 16.59
N GLN A 220 8.81 -4.11 15.48
CA GLN A 220 9.20 -5.53 15.56
C GLN A 220 10.62 -5.69 16.12
N THR A 221 11.56 -4.87 15.65
CA THR A 221 12.95 -4.89 16.14
C THR A 221 13.01 -4.58 17.64
N LEU A 222 12.20 -3.63 18.11
CA LEU A 222 12.10 -3.31 19.53
C LEU A 222 11.53 -4.48 20.35
N LEU A 223 10.54 -5.21 19.82
CA LEU A 223 9.98 -6.38 20.51
C LEU A 223 11.00 -7.50 20.72
N ILE A 224 11.88 -7.74 19.74
CA ILE A 224 12.99 -8.72 19.86
C ILE A 224 13.93 -8.34 21.01
N ILE A 225 14.20 -7.04 21.20
CA ILE A 225 15.08 -6.56 22.27
C ILE A 225 14.40 -6.65 23.64
N ILE A 226 13.11 -6.32 23.72
CA ILE A 226 12.35 -6.28 24.99
C ILE A 226 11.99 -7.69 25.48
N ILE A 227 11.73 -8.63 24.57
CA ILE A 227 11.31 -10.01 24.87
C ILE A 227 12.41 -10.95 24.35
N PRO A 228 13.57 -11.03 25.02
CA PRO A 228 14.71 -11.83 24.54
C PRO A 228 14.55 -13.33 24.81
N VAL A 229 13.60 -13.74 25.65
CA VAL A 229 13.35 -15.13 26.02
C VAL A 229 11.85 -15.39 25.97
N GLU A 230 11.45 -16.52 25.39
CA GLU A 230 10.07 -16.98 25.40
C GLU A 230 9.56 -17.08 26.84
N VAL A 231 8.44 -16.42 27.11
CA VAL A 231 7.82 -16.44 28.43
C VAL A 231 6.90 -17.66 28.48
N ASP A 232 7.29 -18.65 29.30
CA ASP A 232 6.41 -19.79 29.59
C ASP A 232 5.20 -19.30 30.39
N THR A 233 4.03 -19.28 29.74
CA THR A 233 2.78 -18.85 30.37
C THR A 233 2.12 -19.95 31.19
N GLY A 234 2.70 -21.17 31.22
CA GLY A 234 2.12 -22.35 31.84
C GLY A 234 0.90 -22.91 31.08
N ILE A 235 0.59 -22.33 29.91
CA ILE A 235 -0.55 -22.69 29.07
C ILE A 235 -0.01 -23.07 27.68
N TRP A 236 -0.15 -24.35 27.32
CA TRP A 236 0.44 -24.92 26.09
C TRP A 236 0.08 -24.19 24.80
N TRP A 237 -1.11 -23.57 24.75
CA TRP A 237 -1.60 -22.86 23.58
C TRP A 237 -1.26 -21.37 23.53
N LEU A 238 -0.71 -20.80 24.62
CA LEU A 238 -0.39 -19.39 24.71
C LEU A 238 1.11 -19.19 24.81
N LYS A 239 1.81 -19.35 23.69
CA LYS A 239 3.25 -19.04 23.61
C LYS A 239 3.49 -17.55 23.48
N TRP A 240 4.18 -16.96 24.45
CA TRP A 240 4.51 -15.54 24.44
C TRP A 240 5.98 -15.35 24.05
N ASN A 241 6.21 -15.00 22.80
CA ASN A 241 7.54 -14.74 22.24
C ASN A 241 7.55 -13.42 21.44
N GLU A 242 8.72 -13.03 20.96
CA GLU A 242 8.95 -11.81 20.19
C GLU A 242 8.09 -11.72 18.90
N TYR A 243 7.64 -12.85 18.36
CA TYR A 243 6.83 -12.92 17.15
C TYR A 243 5.33 -12.90 17.44
N SER A 244 4.87 -13.63 18.46
CA SER A 244 3.45 -13.63 18.88
C SER A 244 3.06 -12.30 19.52
N ALA A 245 4.01 -11.62 20.19
CA ALA A 245 3.85 -10.26 20.71
C ALA A 245 3.51 -9.25 19.59
N ALA A 246 4.04 -9.43 18.38
CA ALA A 246 3.77 -8.55 17.25
C ALA A 246 2.27 -8.47 16.90
N GLY A 247 1.62 -9.64 16.86
CA GLY A 247 0.18 -9.72 16.61
C GLY A 247 -0.65 -9.15 17.76
N TRP A 248 -0.21 -9.30 19.01
CA TRP A 248 -0.89 -8.70 20.16
C TRP A 248 -0.82 -7.18 20.15
N VAL A 249 0.35 -6.61 19.83
CA VAL A 249 0.52 -5.17 19.62
C VAL A 249 -0.41 -4.68 18.50
N ALA A 250 -0.46 -5.38 17.37
CA ALA A 250 -1.38 -5.05 16.28
C ALA A 250 -2.85 -5.15 16.69
N ALA A 251 -3.24 -6.14 17.49
CA ALA A 251 -4.60 -6.29 18.00
C ALA A 251 -4.99 -5.13 18.95
N ILE A 252 -4.09 -4.72 19.85
CA ILE A 252 -4.29 -3.57 20.75
C ILE A 252 -4.44 -2.27 19.95
N LEU A 253 -3.58 -2.08 18.96
CA LEU A 253 -3.69 -0.97 18.00
C LEU A 253 -5.06 -0.97 17.28
N GLY A 254 -5.56 -2.14 16.90
CA GLY A 254 -6.91 -2.32 16.37
C GLY A 254 -8.01 -1.91 17.35
N LEU A 255 -7.89 -2.26 18.63
CA LEU A 255 -8.84 -1.87 19.67
C LEU A 255 -8.87 -0.35 19.87
N ILE A 256 -7.70 0.31 19.85
CA ILE A 256 -7.60 1.78 19.89
C ILE A 256 -8.33 2.38 18.68
N ASN A 257 -8.13 1.82 17.50
CA ASN A 257 -8.79 2.29 16.28
C ASN A 257 -10.32 2.11 16.32
N LEU A 258 -10.80 1.04 16.96
CA LEU A 258 -12.23 0.82 17.20
C LEU A 258 -12.82 1.95 18.06
N VAL A 259 -12.14 2.35 19.14
CA VAL A 259 -12.54 3.48 19.98
C VAL A 259 -12.58 4.78 19.16
N LEU A 260 -11.57 5.05 18.34
CA LEU A 260 -11.52 6.26 17.50
C LEU A 260 -12.69 6.35 16.51
N LEU A 261 -13.19 5.21 16.02
CA LEU A 261 -14.32 5.14 15.08
C LEU A 261 -15.69 5.16 15.75
N MET A 262 -15.77 5.27 17.09
CA MET A 262 -17.03 5.35 17.81
C MET A 262 -17.83 6.61 17.43
N PRO A 263 -19.19 6.55 17.46
CA PRO A 263 -20.10 7.63 17.05
C PRO A 263 -19.81 9.00 17.68
N TYR A 264 -19.28 9.01 18.89
CA TYR A 264 -18.99 10.25 19.62
C TYR A 264 -17.73 10.97 19.11
N ILE A 265 -16.80 10.22 18.51
CA ILE A 265 -15.48 10.71 18.10
C ILE A 265 -15.45 10.93 16.59
N PHE A 266 -15.89 9.93 15.81
CA PHE A 266 -15.93 10.00 14.34
C PHE A 266 -17.33 10.33 13.83
N LYS A 267 -17.45 11.46 13.13
CA LYS A 267 -18.68 11.90 12.46
C LYS A 267 -18.43 12.13 10.97
N GLU A 268 -19.27 11.56 10.13
CA GLU A 268 -19.16 11.70 8.68
C GLU A 268 -19.74 13.03 8.22
N HIS A 269 -19.00 13.75 7.37
CA HIS A 269 -19.39 15.03 6.80
C HIS A 269 -19.33 14.89 5.27
N ASN A 270 -20.46 15.09 4.58
CA ASN A 270 -20.56 14.88 3.14
C ASN A 270 -20.64 16.23 2.40
N ILE A 271 -19.50 16.92 2.27
CA ILE A 271 -19.41 18.22 1.59
C ILE A 271 -19.73 18.10 0.11
N ALA A 272 -19.25 17.05 -0.57
CA ALA A 272 -19.49 16.89 -2.00
C ALA A 272 -20.99 16.78 -2.34
N LYS A 273 -21.82 16.29 -1.40
CA LYS A 273 -23.29 16.30 -1.56
C LYS A 273 -23.88 17.69 -1.33
N LYS A 274 -23.38 18.46 -0.35
CA LYS A 274 -23.79 19.84 -0.10
C LYS A 274 -23.44 20.76 -1.27
N GLU A 275 -22.21 20.70 -1.80
CA GLU A 275 -21.79 21.43 -3.01
C GLU A 275 -22.74 21.16 -4.19
N MET A 276 -23.13 19.90 -4.39
CA MET A 276 -24.08 19.53 -5.45
C MET A 276 -25.50 20.02 -5.20
N ALA A 277 -25.94 20.10 -3.94
CA ALA A 277 -27.26 20.60 -3.59
C ALA A 277 -27.36 22.11 -3.89
N ILE A 278 -26.32 22.88 -3.53
CA ILE A 278 -26.22 24.32 -3.82
C ILE A 278 -26.25 24.55 -5.33
N LEU A 279 -25.43 23.83 -6.10
CA LEU A 279 -25.41 23.93 -7.57
C LEU A 279 -26.77 23.61 -8.21
N LYS A 280 -27.51 22.64 -7.64
CA LYS A 280 -28.85 22.27 -8.11
C LYS A 280 -29.90 23.34 -7.77
N GLN A 281 -29.73 24.05 -6.66
CA GLN A 281 -30.62 25.15 -6.26
C GLN A 281 -30.40 26.40 -7.11
N GLU A 282 -29.16 26.65 -7.53
CA GLU A 282 -28.80 27.75 -8.44
C GLU A 282 -29.19 27.46 -9.91
N SER A 283 -29.24 26.19 -10.32
CA SER A 283 -29.82 25.81 -11.61
C SER A 283 -31.34 25.92 -11.57
N SER A 284 -31.91 26.82 -12.39
CA SER A 284 -33.35 27.07 -12.49
C SER A 284 -34.19 25.77 -12.42
N LYS A 285 -35.24 25.81 -11.60
CA LYS A 285 -36.08 24.67 -11.19
C LYS A 285 -36.41 23.72 -12.35
N ASP A 286 -36.22 22.43 -12.08
CA ASP A 286 -36.69 21.22 -12.78
C ASP A 286 -35.84 20.55 -13.87
N GLU A 287 -34.67 21.05 -14.25
CA GLU A 287 -33.71 20.17 -14.95
C GLU A 287 -33.04 19.22 -13.95
N ILE A 288 -33.38 17.93 -14.02
CA ILE A 288 -32.62 16.88 -13.35
C ILE A 288 -31.17 17.00 -13.83
N LEU A 289 -30.27 17.50 -12.97
CA LEU A 289 -28.85 17.61 -13.24
C LEU A 289 -28.27 16.25 -13.61
N LYS A 290 -28.25 15.94 -14.91
CA LYS A 290 -27.71 14.68 -15.44
C LYS A 290 -26.20 14.80 -15.45
N LEU A 291 -25.56 14.16 -14.47
CA LEU A 291 -24.11 14.06 -14.42
C LEU A 291 -23.57 13.43 -15.70
N PRO A 292 -22.47 13.97 -16.28
CA PRO A 292 -21.82 13.37 -17.43
C PRO A 292 -21.49 11.89 -17.21
N LYS A 293 -21.52 11.09 -18.27
CA LYS A 293 -21.01 9.71 -18.21
C LYS A 293 -19.52 9.73 -17.89
N LEU A 294 -19.04 8.71 -17.19
CA LEU A 294 -17.61 8.57 -16.93
C LEU A 294 -16.91 8.31 -18.27
N ASP A 295 -15.71 8.87 -18.47
CA ASP A 295 -14.87 8.51 -19.62
C ASP A 295 -14.12 7.20 -19.30
N PRO A 296 -14.57 6.05 -19.81
CA PRO A 296 -13.95 4.77 -19.46
C PRO A 296 -12.51 4.67 -19.97
N ILE A 297 -12.16 5.35 -21.06
CA ILE A 297 -10.81 5.30 -21.63
C ILE A 297 -9.83 6.03 -20.73
N GLY A 298 -10.21 7.23 -20.26
CA GLY A 298 -9.40 7.99 -19.30
C GLY A 298 -9.23 7.25 -17.97
N LEU A 299 -10.31 6.67 -17.42
CA LEU A 299 -10.25 5.91 -16.16
C LEU A 299 -9.37 4.67 -16.28
N THR A 300 -9.56 3.86 -17.32
CA THR A 300 -8.81 2.61 -17.50
C THR A 300 -7.32 2.89 -17.77
N GLY A 301 -7.01 3.91 -18.56
CA GLY A 301 -5.61 4.30 -18.79
C GLY A 301 -4.92 4.79 -17.51
N LEU A 302 -5.64 5.52 -16.65
CA LEU A 302 -5.11 5.94 -15.34
C LEU A 302 -4.94 4.76 -14.37
N LEU A 303 -5.87 3.80 -14.36
CA LEU A 303 -5.75 2.56 -13.58
C LEU A 303 -4.56 1.71 -14.04
N PHE A 304 -4.30 1.64 -15.33
CA PHE A 304 -3.14 0.96 -15.89
C PHE A 304 -1.82 1.63 -15.43
N GLY A 305 -1.72 2.96 -15.53
CA GLY A 305 -0.56 3.70 -15.03
C GLY A 305 -0.31 3.47 -13.54
N PHE A 306 -1.37 3.55 -12.73
CA PHE A 306 -1.31 3.27 -11.29
C PHE A 306 -0.85 1.83 -10.98
N PHE A 307 -1.38 0.85 -11.72
CA PHE A 307 -0.97 -0.55 -11.59
C PHE A 307 0.53 -0.73 -11.87
N ILE A 308 1.04 -0.16 -12.97
CA ILE A 308 2.46 -0.25 -13.33
C ILE A 308 3.35 0.41 -12.28
N GLY A 309 2.96 1.57 -11.75
CA GLY A 309 3.69 2.25 -10.67
C GLY A 309 3.82 1.39 -9.41
N ILE A 310 2.70 0.83 -8.93
CA ILE A 310 2.67 -0.06 -7.76
C ILE A 310 3.44 -1.36 -8.03
N PHE A 311 3.26 -1.96 -9.20
CA PHE A 311 3.93 -3.20 -9.59
C PHE A 311 5.45 -3.05 -9.55
N ILE A 312 5.98 -1.97 -10.13
CA ILE A 312 7.43 -1.69 -10.12
C ILE A 312 7.95 -1.45 -8.70
N TYR A 313 7.24 -0.68 -7.88
CA TYR A 313 7.64 -0.46 -6.49
C TYR A 313 7.77 -1.78 -5.71
N VAL A 314 6.75 -2.64 -5.77
CA VAL A 314 6.76 -3.92 -5.05
C VAL A 314 7.82 -4.87 -5.60
N LEU A 315 8.06 -4.84 -6.91
CA LEU A 315 9.09 -5.67 -7.52
C LEU A 315 10.47 -5.28 -6.99
N ILE A 316 10.79 -3.99 -6.94
CA ILE A 316 12.08 -3.52 -6.40
C ILE A 316 12.23 -3.91 -4.93
N GLU A 317 11.17 -3.74 -4.14
CA GLU A 317 11.16 -4.16 -2.72
C GLU A 317 11.44 -5.66 -2.57
N THR A 318 10.81 -6.50 -3.38
CA THR A 318 10.95 -7.96 -3.34
C THR A 318 12.31 -8.41 -3.87
N LEU A 319 12.82 -7.75 -4.91
CA LEU A 319 14.05 -8.11 -5.60
C LEU A 319 15.31 -7.61 -4.89
N ALA A 320 15.20 -6.60 -4.02
CA ALA A 320 16.36 -5.90 -3.48
C ALA A 320 17.39 -6.80 -2.78
N VAL A 321 16.95 -7.72 -1.92
CA VAL A 321 17.85 -8.64 -1.18
C VAL A 321 18.57 -9.62 -2.11
N PRO A 322 17.89 -10.45 -2.93
CA PRO A 322 18.58 -11.35 -3.84
C PRO A 322 19.46 -10.58 -4.83
N PHE A 323 19.00 -9.42 -5.32
CA PHE A 323 19.77 -8.60 -6.22
C PHE A 323 21.11 -8.13 -5.64
N VAL A 324 21.15 -7.57 -4.43
CA VAL A 324 22.43 -7.11 -3.86
C VAL A 324 23.31 -8.29 -3.43
N SER A 325 22.72 -9.42 -3.05
CA SER A 325 23.46 -10.63 -2.72
C SER A 325 24.22 -11.14 -3.96
N ASP A 326 23.50 -11.31 -5.07
CA ASP A 326 24.07 -11.79 -6.34
C ASP A 326 25.11 -10.80 -6.89
N GLN A 327 24.82 -9.49 -6.85
CA GLN A 327 25.69 -8.47 -7.43
C GLN A 327 26.98 -8.24 -6.64
N TYR A 328 26.96 -8.36 -5.31
CA TYR A 328 28.09 -7.94 -4.46
C TYR A 328 28.72 -9.05 -3.64
N ALA A 329 28.28 -10.31 -3.80
CA ALA A 329 28.71 -11.45 -2.99
C ALA A 329 28.59 -11.18 -1.49
N TRP A 330 27.50 -10.51 -1.09
CA TRP A 330 27.19 -10.26 0.31
C TRP A 330 26.53 -11.47 0.93
N SER A 331 26.79 -11.72 2.21
CA SER A 331 26.04 -12.75 2.94
C SER A 331 24.57 -12.34 3.05
N ASP A 332 23.66 -13.32 3.15
CA ASP A 332 22.22 -13.07 3.30
C ASP A 332 21.92 -12.09 4.43
N ASN A 333 22.60 -12.23 5.57
CA ASN A 333 22.45 -11.35 6.73
C ASN A 333 22.92 -9.92 6.42
N GLN A 334 24.06 -9.77 5.74
CA GLN A 334 24.58 -8.46 5.37
C GLN A 334 23.66 -7.77 4.32
N ALA A 335 23.21 -8.52 3.32
CA ALA A 335 22.31 -8.04 2.28
C ALA A 335 20.98 -7.52 2.86
N GLN A 336 20.37 -8.30 3.75
CA GLN A 336 19.11 -7.93 4.41
C GLN A 336 19.25 -6.65 5.24
N VAL A 337 20.33 -6.49 6.00
CA VAL A 337 20.56 -5.28 6.81
C VAL A 337 20.71 -4.04 5.93
N VAL A 338 21.54 -4.10 4.88
CA VAL A 338 21.77 -2.94 4.01
C VAL A 338 20.49 -2.56 3.25
N VAL A 339 19.78 -3.53 2.69
CA VAL A 339 18.51 -3.31 2.00
C VAL A 339 17.45 -2.77 2.96
N GLY A 340 17.37 -3.30 4.18
CA GLY A 340 16.46 -2.81 5.21
C GLY A 340 16.69 -1.33 5.55
N VAL A 341 17.96 -0.92 5.71
CA VAL A 341 18.32 0.49 5.92
C VAL A 341 17.94 1.34 4.70
N ALA A 342 18.21 0.86 3.48
CA ALA A 342 17.85 1.59 2.25
C ALA A 342 16.33 1.79 2.12
N LEU A 343 15.52 0.75 2.39
CA LEU A 343 14.06 0.84 2.39
C LEU A 343 13.53 1.78 3.48
N MET A 344 14.15 1.78 4.67
CA MET A 344 13.79 2.73 5.73
C MET A 344 14.05 4.18 5.30
N VAL A 345 15.22 4.47 4.73
CA VAL A 345 15.56 5.80 4.20
C VAL A 345 14.61 6.19 3.06
N GLY A 346 14.34 5.27 2.13
CA GLY A 346 13.38 5.48 1.04
C GLY A 346 11.96 5.74 1.54
N GLY A 347 11.52 5.04 2.58
CA GLY A 347 10.23 5.24 3.21
C GLY A 347 10.11 6.59 3.93
N LEU A 348 11.15 7.03 4.64
CA LEU A 348 11.20 8.38 5.23
C LEU A 348 11.16 9.48 4.17
N LEU A 349 11.92 9.31 3.07
CA LEU A 349 11.85 10.19 1.91
C LEU A 349 10.42 10.23 1.35
N ALA A 350 9.81 9.08 1.14
CA ALA A 350 8.44 8.97 0.63
C ALA A 350 7.43 9.68 1.55
N SER A 351 7.54 9.52 2.87
CA SER A 351 6.67 10.21 3.84
C SER A 351 6.72 11.74 3.73
N VAL A 352 7.85 12.32 3.30
CA VAL A 352 7.98 13.76 3.02
C VAL A 352 7.43 14.12 1.64
N VAL A 353 7.69 13.28 0.63
CA VAL A 353 7.27 13.53 -0.76
C VAL A 353 5.74 13.44 -0.92
N PHE A 354 5.05 12.61 -0.14
CA PHE A 354 3.57 12.50 -0.18
C PHE A 354 2.85 13.84 0.12
N PRO A 355 3.06 14.53 1.26
CA PRO A 355 2.49 15.86 1.46
C PRO A 355 2.97 16.88 0.42
N PHE A 356 4.22 16.77 -0.03
CA PHE A 356 4.81 17.68 -1.01
C PHE A 356 4.12 17.56 -2.39
N SER A 357 3.73 16.37 -2.84
CA SER A 357 2.95 16.21 -4.07
C SER A 357 1.56 16.87 -3.96
N GLY A 358 0.95 16.80 -2.78
CA GLY A 358 -0.29 17.52 -2.44
C GLY A 358 -0.14 19.04 -2.50
N PHE A 359 1.03 19.57 -2.12
CA PHE A 359 1.35 20.98 -2.30
C PHE A 359 1.57 21.34 -3.78
N LEU A 360 2.33 20.50 -4.50
CA LEU A 360 2.67 20.72 -5.90
C LEU A 360 1.42 20.73 -6.81
N SER A 361 0.46 19.84 -6.54
CA SER A 361 -0.84 19.79 -7.23
C SER A 361 -1.75 21.00 -7.03
N ARG A 362 -1.54 21.78 -5.96
CA ARG A 362 -2.25 23.06 -5.77
C ARG A 362 -1.66 24.19 -6.60
N LYS A 363 -0.35 24.13 -6.88
CA LYS A 363 0.39 25.17 -7.60
C LYS A 363 0.46 24.92 -9.10
N PHE A 364 0.52 23.65 -9.51
CA PHE A 364 0.67 23.24 -10.90
C PHE A 364 -0.46 22.30 -11.33
N ASP A 365 -0.68 22.20 -12.65
CA ASP A 365 -1.62 21.23 -13.22
C ASP A 365 -1.23 19.80 -12.82
N GLU A 366 -2.14 19.10 -12.18
CA GLU A 366 -1.94 17.73 -11.66
C GLU A 366 -1.46 16.77 -12.74
N ARG A 367 -1.90 16.93 -13.98
CA ARG A 367 -1.47 16.07 -15.10
C ARG A 367 0.01 16.25 -15.40
N LYS A 368 0.51 17.49 -15.32
CA LYS A 368 1.94 17.79 -15.50
C LYS A 368 2.74 17.26 -14.32
N VAL A 369 2.22 17.40 -13.10
CA VAL A 369 2.87 16.85 -11.90
C VAL A 369 2.98 15.32 -11.99
N LEU A 370 1.93 14.64 -12.47
CA LEU A 370 1.94 13.19 -12.67
C LEU A 370 3.01 12.76 -13.68
N LEU A 371 3.07 13.42 -14.84
CA LEU A 371 4.04 13.08 -15.89
C LEU A 371 5.49 13.42 -15.49
N PHE A 372 5.75 14.67 -15.12
CA PHE A 372 7.11 15.17 -14.87
C PHE A 372 7.64 14.84 -13.48
N GLY A 373 6.77 14.80 -12.47
CA GLY A 373 7.16 14.50 -11.09
C GLY A 373 7.02 13.02 -10.72
N GLY A 374 6.08 12.29 -11.33
CA GLY A 374 5.87 10.87 -11.09
C GLY A 374 6.62 9.99 -12.08
N PHE A 375 6.10 9.90 -13.31
CA PHE A 375 6.57 8.92 -14.29
C PHE A 375 8.01 9.15 -14.76
N ILE A 376 8.44 10.39 -15.06
CA ILE A 376 9.81 10.64 -15.55
C ILE A 376 10.88 10.19 -14.54
N PRO A 377 10.83 10.58 -13.25
CA PRO A 377 11.77 10.07 -12.25
C PRO A 377 11.75 8.55 -12.14
N MET A 378 10.58 7.91 -12.21
CA MET A 378 10.52 6.45 -12.19
C MET A 378 11.15 5.81 -13.44
N ILE A 379 10.96 6.37 -14.64
CA ILE A 379 11.63 5.90 -15.86
C ILE A 379 13.15 6.06 -15.73
N MET A 380 13.62 7.22 -15.27
CA MET A 380 15.04 7.45 -15.04
C MET A 380 15.62 6.46 -14.05
N GLY A 381 14.91 6.19 -12.95
CA GLY A 381 15.29 5.15 -11.99
C GLY A 381 15.41 3.78 -12.65
N MET A 382 14.42 3.36 -13.45
CA MET A 382 14.43 2.05 -14.12
C MET A 382 15.56 1.91 -15.13
N LEU A 383 15.83 2.95 -15.92
CA LEU A 383 16.94 2.96 -16.87
C LEU A 383 18.29 2.91 -16.15
N LEU A 384 18.42 3.57 -15.00
CA LEU A 384 19.62 3.51 -14.17
C LEU A 384 19.80 2.19 -13.44
N PHE A 385 18.79 1.31 -13.36
CA PHE A 385 19.00 -0.07 -12.89
C PHE A 385 19.62 -0.99 -13.94
N LEU A 386 19.65 -0.59 -15.21
CA LEU A 386 20.33 -1.36 -16.25
C LEU A 386 21.85 -1.29 -16.06
N PRO A 387 22.54 -2.44 -15.94
CA PRO A 387 23.97 -2.43 -15.68
C PRO A 387 24.74 -2.00 -16.93
N TYR A 388 25.56 -0.96 -16.76
CA TYR A 388 26.49 -0.52 -17.80
C TYR A 388 27.75 -1.41 -17.80
N PRO A 389 28.46 -1.50 -18.95
CA PRO A 389 29.71 -2.26 -19.03
C PRO A 389 30.69 -1.87 -17.92
N GLY A 390 31.20 -2.86 -17.19
CA GLY A 390 31.99 -2.62 -15.99
C GLY A 390 32.61 -3.91 -15.44
N LYS A 391 32.86 -3.92 -14.12
CA LYS A 391 33.38 -5.08 -13.39
C LYS A 391 32.39 -6.25 -13.52
N GLN A 392 32.87 -7.47 -13.67
CA GLN A 392 32.02 -8.67 -13.71
C GLN A 392 31.46 -8.99 -12.32
N ILE A 393 30.28 -9.61 -12.28
CA ILE A 393 29.66 -10.08 -11.04
C ILE A 393 30.53 -11.19 -10.42
N PRO A 394 30.78 -11.17 -9.10
CA PRO A 394 31.45 -12.28 -8.42
C PRO A 394 30.59 -13.56 -8.51
N LEU A 395 31.16 -14.61 -9.10
CA LEU A 395 30.51 -15.92 -9.21
C LEU A 395 30.73 -16.76 -7.95
N GLN A 396 29.70 -17.50 -7.55
CA GLN A 396 29.80 -18.52 -6.52
C GLN A 396 30.60 -19.72 -7.05
N ASN A 397 31.67 -20.06 -6.35
CA ASN A 397 32.50 -21.24 -6.60
C ASN A 397 32.39 -22.19 -5.40
N CYS A 398 31.90 -23.40 -5.65
CA CYS A 398 31.77 -24.47 -4.66
C CYS A 398 32.81 -25.53 -4.96
N THR A 399 33.82 -25.65 -4.09
CA THR A 399 34.77 -26.77 -4.17
C THR A 399 34.13 -27.97 -3.50
N SER A 400 33.56 -28.87 -4.28
CA SER A 400 33.22 -30.20 -3.77
C SER A 400 34.53 -30.92 -3.46
N THR A 401 34.98 -30.88 -2.21
CA THR A 401 36.02 -31.78 -1.72
C THR A 401 35.40 -33.18 -1.69
N VAL A 402 35.34 -33.83 -2.86
CA VAL A 402 35.13 -35.27 -2.93
C VAL A 402 36.39 -35.86 -2.31
N THR A 403 36.37 -36.03 -0.99
CA THR A 403 37.27 -36.95 -0.32
C THR A 403 36.82 -38.32 -0.80
N SER A 404 37.32 -38.74 -1.97
CA SER A 404 37.27 -40.12 -2.37
C SER A 404 38.12 -40.87 -1.35
N SER A 405 37.49 -41.26 -0.24
CA SER A 405 37.88 -42.44 0.50
C SER A 405 37.69 -43.63 -0.45
N LEU A 406 38.61 -43.75 -1.40
CA LEU A 406 38.93 -45.00 -2.05
C LEU A 406 39.37 -45.93 -0.91
N THR A 407 38.40 -46.67 -0.36
CA THR A 407 38.71 -47.94 0.29
C THR A 407 39.45 -48.75 -0.74
N THR A 408 40.77 -48.83 -0.56
CA THR A 408 41.69 -49.68 -1.30
C THR A 408 41.17 -51.10 -1.25
N TRP A 409 40.52 -51.55 -2.32
CA TRP A 409 40.38 -52.97 -2.59
C TRP A 409 41.61 -53.34 -3.41
N GLU A 410 42.57 -53.98 -2.74
CA GLU A 410 43.71 -54.60 -3.36
C GLU A 410 43.24 -55.55 -4.47
N SER A 411 43.70 -55.29 -5.69
CA SER A 411 43.88 -56.37 -6.66
C SER A 411 45.11 -56.08 -7.51
N SER A 412 45.98 -57.08 -7.52
CA SER A 412 47.26 -57.19 -8.18
C SER A 412 47.21 -56.94 -9.69
N ALA A 413 48.06 -56.03 -10.21
CA ALA A 413 49.05 -56.29 -11.27
C ALA A 413 49.68 -54.99 -11.83
N SER A 414 50.99 -54.84 -11.56
CA SER A 414 52.12 -54.23 -12.31
C SER A 414 51.99 -52.98 -13.24
N PRO A 415 53.08 -52.17 -13.34
CA PRO A 415 53.05 -50.75 -13.66
C PRO A 415 53.44 -50.43 -15.11
N ASN A 416 52.95 -49.30 -15.64
CA ASN A 416 53.70 -48.29 -16.40
C ASN A 416 52.74 -47.33 -17.12
N VAL A 417 52.97 -46.03 -16.98
CA VAL A 417 53.19 -45.04 -18.07
C VAL A 417 52.80 -43.63 -17.58
N ASN A 418 53.87 -42.85 -17.42
CA ASN A 418 54.12 -41.41 -17.53
C ASN A 418 52.99 -40.40 -17.81
N SER A 419 53.18 -39.24 -17.18
CA SER A 419 52.46 -37.97 -17.24
C SER A 419 52.17 -37.37 -18.64
N SER A 420 50.96 -36.81 -18.77
CA SER A 420 50.66 -35.58 -19.53
C SER A 420 49.26 -35.07 -19.18
N TRP A 421 49.15 -33.78 -18.84
CA TRP A 421 47.88 -33.07 -18.66
C TRP A 421 47.31 -32.74 -20.03
N GLU A 422 46.10 -33.23 -20.34
CA GLU A 422 45.31 -32.76 -21.49
C GLU A 422 43.97 -32.23 -20.99
N ILE A 423 43.66 -31.01 -21.43
CA ILE A 423 42.39 -30.30 -21.22
C ILE A 423 41.37 -30.93 -22.18
N VAL A 424 40.36 -31.61 -21.65
CA VAL A 424 39.25 -32.16 -22.44
C VAL A 424 38.07 -31.17 -22.42
N PRO A 425 37.52 -30.77 -23.59
CA PRO A 425 36.33 -29.91 -23.67
C PRO A 425 35.08 -30.62 -23.17
N SER A 426 34.16 -29.83 -22.62
CA SER A 426 32.88 -30.24 -22.05
C SER A 426 31.85 -30.64 -23.11
N ASP A 427 32.05 -31.80 -23.73
CA ASP A 427 31.04 -32.52 -24.53
C ASP A 427 31.37 -34.01 -24.42
N ASP A 428 30.98 -34.67 -23.32
CA ASP A 428 30.70 -36.12 -23.24
C ASP A 428 30.40 -36.51 -21.78
N LEU A 429 29.12 -36.42 -21.39
CA LEU A 429 28.60 -37.15 -20.23
C LEU A 429 28.04 -38.48 -20.75
N LEU A 430 28.88 -39.52 -20.79
CA LEU A 430 28.41 -40.90 -20.92
C LEU A 430 28.12 -41.44 -19.52
N ILE A 431 26.84 -41.51 -19.17
CA ILE A 431 26.34 -42.36 -18.09
C ILE A 431 25.92 -43.69 -18.71
N GLU A 432 26.38 -44.76 -18.09
CA GLU A 432 26.15 -46.17 -18.36
C GLU A 432 24.73 -46.50 -18.87
N ASP A 433 24.68 -47.08 -20.08
CA ASP A 433 23.64 -47.91 -20.70
C ASP A 433 22.18 -47.81 -20.18
N GLN A 434 21.45 -46.71 -20.45
CA GLN A 434 20.01 -46.77 -20.80
C GLN A 434 19.56 -45.56 -21.66
N TYR A 435 19.01 -45.85 -22.85
CA TYR A 435 18.45 -44.88 -23.81
C TYR A 435 17.10 -44.33 -23.31
N VAL A 436 17.03 -43.05 -22.93
CA VAL A 436 15.78 -42.38 -22.50
C VAL A 436 15.26 -41.45 -23.62
N PRO A 437 14.01 -41.60 -24.09
CA PRO A 437 13.47 -40.82 -25.21
C PRO A 437 13.16 -39.35 -24.85
N PRO A 438 13.06 -38.44 -25.86
CA PRO A 438 13.03 -36.98 -25.68
C PRO A 438 11.79 -36.43 -24.95
N SER A 439 10.75 -37.25 -24.74
CA SER A 439 9.54 -36.85 -24.01
C SER A 439 9.74 -36.71 -22.50
N ASN A 440 10.86 -37.24 -21.96
CA ASN A 440 11.09 -37.30 -20.52
C ASN A 440 12.16 -36.30 -20.02
N HIS A 441 12.74 -35.47 -20.90
CA HIS A 441 13.67 -34.41 -20.50
C HIS A 441 13.02 -33.42 -19.51
N PHE A 442 11.71 -33.16 -19.63
CA PHE A 442 10.97 -32.28 -18.72
C PHE A 442 10.93 -32.78 -17.27
N LEU A 443 10.84 -34.10 -17.05
CA LEU A 443 10.78 -34.67 -15.70
C LEU A 443 12.15 -34.71 -15.02
N ILE A 444 13.24 -34.88 -15.79
CA ILE A 444 14.61 -34.87 -15.25
C ILE A 444 15.05 -33.45 -14.89
N TYR A 445 14.74 -32.45 -15.71
CA TYR A 445 15.01 -31.05 -15.35
C TYR A 445 14.21 -30.62 -14.12
N GLN A 446 12.97 -31.10 -13.98
CA GLN A 446 12.16 -30.84 -12.79
C GLN A 446 12.76 -31.50 -11.53
N GLN A 447 13.26 -32.75 -11.63
CA GLN A 447 13.95 -33.42 -10.51
C GLN A 447 15.32 -32.82 -10.16
N LEU A 448 16.09 -32.31 -11.14
CA LEU A 448 17.35 -31.60 -10.85
C LEU A 448 17.09 -30.23 -10.19
N SER A 449 16.03 -29.51 -10.59
CA SER A 449 15.62 -28.27 -9.92
C SER A 449 14.99 -28.49 -8.54
N LEU A 450 14.45 -29.69 -8.28
CA LEU A 450 13.86 -30.07 -6.99
C LEU A 450 14.90 -30.62 -6.00
N THR A 451 16.01 -31.18 -6.48
CA THR A 451 17.09 -31.67 -5.61
C THR A 451 18.06 -30.57 -5.19
N SER A 452 18.14 -29.44 -5.91
CA SER A 452 18.85 -28.25 -5.44
C SER A 452 18.08 -27.44 -4.38
N ALA A 453 16.82 -27.80 -4.08
CA ALA A 453 16.00 -27.13 -3.08
C ALA A 453 16.14 -27.71 -1.66
N THR A 454 16.75 -28.90 -1.51
CA THR A 454 17.15 -29.46 -0.22
C THR A 454 18.56 -29.00 0.15
N ALA A 455 18.77 -27.69 0.28
CA ALA A 455 20.01 -27.14 0.85
C ALA A 455 19.77 -26.80 2.34
N GLY A 456 19.61 -27.87 3.11
CA GLY A 456 19.61 -27.89 4.57
C GLY A 456 20.82 -28.65 5.10
N GLU A 457 21.95 -28.60 4.38
CA GLU A 457 23.26 -29.01 4.87
C GLU A 457 24.23 -27.89 4.52
N THR A 458 25.05 -27.51 5.49
CA THR A 458 26.09 -26.50 5.35
C THR A 458 27.07 -26.94 4.28
N ASP A 459 26.93 -26.38 3.06
CA ASP A 459 27.99 -26.33 2.04
C ASP A 459 29.14 -25.49 2.63
N GLU A 460 29.98 -26.13 3.44
CA GLU A 460 31.08 -25.46 4.17
C GLU A 460 32.20 -24.92 3.26
N ASP A 461 32.15 -25.18 1.94
CA ASP A 461 33.19 -24.79 0.97
C ASP A 461 32.66 -24.05 -0.28
N CYS A 462 31.54 -23.31 -0.18
CA CYS A 462 31.08 -22.41 -1.25
C CYS A 462 31.46 -20.94 -0.99
N THR A 463 32.09 -20.29 -1.97
CA THR A 463 32.31 -18.83 -1.97
C THR A 463 31.00 -18.07 -2.24
N LEU A 464 30.82 -16.91 -1.60
CA LEU A 464 29.65 -16.05 -1.81
C LEU A 464 29.68 -15.45 -3.22
N GLY A 465 28.50 -15.28 -3.82
CA GLY A 465 28.37 -14.68 -5.15
C GLY A 465 27.13 -15.19 -5.88
N CYS A 466 26.99 -14.79 -7.14
CA CYS A 466 25.89 -15.28 -7.94
C CYS A 466 26.04 -16.80 -8.23
N PRO A 467 24.97 -17.60 -8.05
CA PRO A 467 25.00 -19.04 -8.29
C PRO A 467 25.38 -19.42 -9.73
N ALA A 468 26.21 -20.45 -9.90
CA ALA A 468 26.56 -20.99 -11.23
C ALA A 468 25.35 -21.52 -12.02
N VAL A 469 24.24 -21.83 -11.34
CA VAL A 469 22.96 -22.21 -11.98
C VAL A 469 22.39 -21.05 -12.81
N GLN A 470 22.71 -19.80 -12.44
CA GLN A 470 22.27 -18.59 -13.13
C GLN A 470 23.29 -18.18 -14.20
N LYS A 471 23.13 -18.72 -15.42
CA LYS A 471 24.02 -18.46 -16.57
C LYS A 471 24.21 -16.98 -16.91
N TRP A 472 23.25 -16.13 -16.55
CA TRP A 472 23.34 -14.70 -16.83
C TRP A 472 24.41 -13.98 -16.02
N CYS A 473 24.89 -14.57 -14.93
CA CYS A 473 25.94 -13.97 -14.10
C CYS A 473 27.32 -13.96 -14.75
N GLU A 474 27.54 -14.77 -15.79
CA GLU A 474 28.82 -14.79 -16.52
C GLU A 474 29.00 -13.59 -17.46
N TYR A 475 27.89 -13.01 -17.94
CA TYR A 475 27.93 -11.95 -18.95
C TYR A 475 27.36 -10.62 -18.49
N VAL A 476 26.59 -10.59 -17.40
CA VAL A 476 26.03 -9.34 -16.85
C VAL A 476 27.09 -8.64 -15.99
N PRO A 477 27.40 -7.36 -16.26
CA PRO A 477 28.32 -6.61 -15.42
C PRO A 477 27.67 -6.23 -14.09
N GLN A 478 28.51 -6.14 -13.05
CA GLN A 478 28.16 -5.68 -11.72
C GLN A 478 27.70 -4.21 -11.77
N LEU A 479 26.53 -3.94 -11.19
CA LEU A 479 26.02 -2.57 -11.05
C LEU A 479 26.88 -1.80 -10.02
N PRO A 480 27.41 -0.60 -10.34
CA PRO A 480 28.10 0.23 -9.36
C PRO A 480 27.17 0.68 -8.22
N MET A 481 27.67 0.69 -6.98
CA MET A 481 26.92 1.13 -5.80
C MET A 481 26.32 2.53 -5.93
N ALA A 482 27.07 3.47 -6.51
CA ALA A 482 26.59 4.84 -6.72
C ALA A 482 25.39 4.88 -7.69
N GLN A 483 25.43 4.06 -8.75
CA GLN A 483 24.34 3.93 -9.70
C GLN A 483 23.10 3.32 -9.05
N LEU A 484 23.29 2.26 -8.26
CA LEU A 484 22.22 1.62 -7.48
C LEU A 484 21.56 2.61 -6.48
N ALA A 485 22.35 3.39 -5.77
CA ALA A 485 21.84 4.37 -4.82
C ALA A 485 21.03 5.48 -5.53
N VAL A 486 21.56 6.01 -6.65
CA VAL A 486 20.88 7.04 -7.43
C VAL A 486 19.60 6.50 -8.07
N SER A 487 19.62 5.31 -8.65
CA SER A 487 18.43 4.68 -9.25
C SER A 487 17.33 4.50 -8.21
N PHE A 488 17.68 4.00 -7.02
CA PHE A 488 16.76 3.84 -5.91
C PHE A 488 16.15 5.17 -5.44
N LEU A 489 16.95 6.24 -5.32
CA LEU A 489 16.45 7.57 -4.95
C LEU A 489 15.45 8.13 -5.98
N PHE A 490 15.72 7.96 -7.27
CA PHE A 490 14.79 8.40 -8.32
C PHE A 490 13.44 7.69 -8.23
N VAL A 491 13.45 6.38 -7.98
CA VAL A 491 12.22 5.60 -7.77
C VAL A 491 11.48 6.06 -6.52
N MET A 492 12.18 6.19 -5.39
CA MET A 492 11.58 6.59 -4.12
C MET A 492 11.05 8.03 -4.12
N PHE A 493 11.57 8.88 -5.00
CA PHE A 493 11.03 10.21 -5.25
C PHE A 493 9.81 10.20 -6.19
N GLY A 494 9.87 9.46 -7.30
CA GLY A 494 8.81 9.44 -8.30
C GLY A 494 7.55 8.70 -7.84
N TYR A 495 7.72 7.57 -7.16
CA TYR A 495 6.61 6.69 -6.75
C TYR A 495 5.55 7.39 -5.89
N PRO A 496 5.88 8.12 -4.80
CA PRO A 496 4.89 8.81 -3.99
C PRO A 496 4.08 9.86 -4.77
N ILE A 497 4.73 10.55 -5.71
CA ILE A 497 4.07 11.54 -6.57
C ILE A 497 3.11 10.84 -7.53
N GLU A 498 3.56 9.79 -8.22
CA GLU A 498 2.73 8.99 -9.11
C GLU A 498 1.47 8.48 -8.38
N VAL A 499 1.65 7.77 -7.26
CA VAL A 499 0.53 7.18 -6.50
C VAL A 499 -0.46 8.22 -6.01
N SER A 500 0.01 9.31 -5.41
CA SER A 500 -0.87 10.32 -4.81
C SER A 500 -1.65 11.13 -5.85
N ILE A 501 -1.00 11.52 -6.95
CA ILE A 501 -1.64 12.28 -8.02
C ILE A 501 -2.57 11.40 -8.84
N SER A 502 -2.20 10.15 -9.13
CA SER A 502 -3.08 9.16 -9.77
C SER A 502 -4.38 8.97 -8.97
N GLN A 503 -4.28 8.79 -7.64
CA GLN A 503 -5.47 8.66 -6.77
C GLN A 503 -6.31 9.95 -6.74
N GLY A 504 -5.66 11.12 -6.67
CA GLY A 504 -6.33 12.42 -6.68
C GLY A 504 -7.11 12.67 -7.98
N LEU A 505 -6.44 12.50 -9.13
CA LEU A 505 -7.05 12.63 -10.46
C LEU A 505 -8.18 11.64 -10.66
N PHE A 506 -7.98 10.37 -10.30
CA PHE A 506 -9.01 9.34 -10.41
C PHE A 506 -10.27 9.74 -9.64
N SER A 507 -10.11 10.21 -8.40
CA SER A 507 -11.24 10.69 -7.59
C SER A 507 -11.96 11.91 -8.20
N LYS A 508 -11.22 12.84 -8.81
CA LYS A 508 -11.80 14.02 -9.47
C LYS A 508 -12.53 13.69 -10.76
N MET A 509 -12.05 12.70 -11.51
CA MET A 509 -12.72 12.19 -12.70
C MET A 509 -14.04 11.48 -12.37
N LEU A 510 -14.13 10.82 -11.20
CA LEU A 510 -15.39 10.25 -10.71
C LEU A 510 -16.42 11.33 -10.32
N GLY A 511 -15.95 12.50 -9.87
CA GLY A 511 -16.80 13.60 -9.45
C GLY A 511 -17.67 13.22 -8.23
N PRO A 512 -18.93 13.69 -8.16
CA PRO A 512 -19.84 13.44 -7.04
C PRO A 512 -20.51 12.05 -7.09
N LYS A 513 -20.20 11.22 -8.09
CA LYS A 513 -20.77 9.87 -8.20
C LYS A 513 -20.32 9.00 -7.02
N PRO A 514 -21.07 7.94 -6.67
CA PRO A 514 -20.70 7.03 -5.59
C PRO A 514 -19.29 6.44 -5.80
N GLN A 515 -18.32 6.92 -5.02
CA GLN A 515 -16.90 6.65 -5.28
C GLN A 515 -16.38 5.32 -4.69
N GLY A 516 -17.11 4.72 -3.74
CA GLY A 516 -16.64 3.55 -2.98
C GLY A 516 -16.18 2.40 -3.87
N VAL A 517 -17.03 1.97 -4.81
CA VAL A 517 -16.71 0.86 -5.74
C VAL A 517 -15.47 1.15 -6.56
N TRP A 518 -15.39 2.35 -7.14
CA TRP A 518 -14.27 2.73 -8.01
C TRP A 518 -12.96 2.88 -7.24
N MET A 519 -13.01 3.42 -6.02
CA MET A 519 -11.86 3.41 -5.10
C MET A 519 -11.48 1.99 -4.68
N GLY A 520 -12.44 1.07 -4.64
CA GLY A 520 -12.22 -0.35 -4.44
C GLY A 520 -11.48 -0.98 -5.61
N VAL A 521 -11.91 -0.71 -6.85
CA VAL A 521 -11.20 -1.15 -8.07
C VAL A 521 -9.77 -0.63 -8.09
N LEU A 522 -9.56 0.67 -7.79
CA LEU A 522 -8.23 1.26 -7.70
C LEU A 522 -7.35 0.54 -6.67
N THR A 523 -7.89 0.24 -5.50
CA THR A 523 -7.18 -0.50 -4.44
C THR A 523 -6.89 -1.94 -4.86
N GLY A 524 -7.83 -2.59 -5.53
CA GLY A 524 -7.66 -3.93 -6.10
C GLY A 524 -6.55 -4.01 -7.14
N MET A 525 -6.42 -3.02 -8.03
CA MET A 525 -5.30 -2.94 -8.97
C MET A 525 -3.95 -2.85 -8.25
N GLY A 526 -3.87 -2.07 -7.17
CA GLY A 526 -2.68 -2.02 -6.33
C GLY A 526 -2.34 -3.39 -5.71
N SER A 527 -3.34 -4.09 -5.19
CA SER A 527 -3.18 -5.46 -4.67
C SER A 527 -2.73 -6.46 -5.74
N LEU A 528 -3.27 -6.37 -6.96
CA LEU A 528 -2.87 -7.22 -8.08
C LEU A 528 -1.37 -7.06 -8.39
N GLY A 529 -0.86 -5.83 -8.38
CA GLY A 529 0.57 -5.56 -8.54
C GLY A 529 1.40 -6.26 -7.47
N ARG A 530 0.93 -6.31 -6.21
CA ARG A 530 1.64 -6.99 -5.12
C ARG A 530 1.67 -8.50 -5.24
N ILE A 531 0.63 -9.10 -5.83
CA ILE A 531 0.56 -10.54 -6.06
C ILE A 531 1.47 -10.94 -7.21
N LEU A 532 1.49 -10.16 -8.30
CA LEU A 532 2.27 -10.46 -9.50
C LEU A 532 3.77 -10.18 -9.34
N GLY A 533 4.16 -9.24 -8.47
CA GLY A 533 5.57 -8.85 -8.27
C GLY A 533 6.49 -10.02 -7.92
N PRO A 534 6.24 -10.79 -6.84
CA PRO A 534 7.06 -11.95 -6.49
C PRO A 534 7.09 -13.03 -7.57
N ILE A 535 5.96 -13.30 -8.22
CA ILE A 535 5.87 -14.28 -9.33
C ILE A 535 6.78 -13.85 -10.48
N PHE A 536 6.79 -12.55 -10.80
CA PHE A 536 7.65 -11.99 -11.82
C PHE A 536 9.13 -12.14 -11.45
N VAL A 537 9.52 -11.84 -10.21
CA VAL A 537 10.90 -12.00 -9.73
C VAL A 537 11.35 -13.46 -9.82
N SER A 538 10.54 -14.39 -9.31
CA SER A 538 10.88 -15.82 -9.30
C SER A 538 11.04 -16.45 -10.68
N TYR A 539 10.51 -15.83 -11.74
CA TYR A 539 10.62 -16.34 -13.10
C TYR A 539 11.59 -15.54 -13.97
N ILE A 540 11.43 -14.21 -14.04
CA ILE A 540 12.19 -13.36 -14.98
C ILE A 540 13.57 -13.06 -14.44
N TYR A 541 13.69 -12.66 -13.16
CA TYR A 541 15.00 -12.32 -12.62
C TYR A 541 15.90 -13.55 -12.48
N THR A 542 15.40 -14.63 -11.89
CA THR A 542 16.15 -15.86 -11.64
C THR A 542 16.65 -16.52 -12.92
N ASN A 543 15.81 -16.59 -13.97
CA ASN A 543 16.15 -17.31 -15.21
C ASN A 543 16.78 -16.42 -16.29
N LEU A 544 16.31 -15.18 -16.45
CA LEU A 544 16.74 -14.29 -17.54
C LEU A 544 17.72 -13.20 -17.07
N GLY A 545 17.80 -12.94 -15.77
CA GLY A 545 18.75 -12.01 -15.18
C GLY A 545 18.36 -10.54 -15.23
N THR A 546 19.33 -9.71 -14.85
CA THR A 546 19.17 -8.27 -14.60
C THR A 546 18.70 -7.48 -15.83
N TYR A 547 19.26 -7.75 -17.02
CA TYR A 547 18.91 -7.02 -18.25
C TYR A 547 17.45 -7.20 -18.64
N TRP A 548 16.95 -8.43 -18.62
CA TRP A 548 15.56 -8.73 -18.94
C TRP A 548 14.63 -8.20 -17.85
N CYS A 549 15.01 -8.33 -16.57
CA CYS A 549 14.24 -7.82 -15.46
C CYS A 549 14.05 -6.30 -15.55
N PHE A 550 15.11 -5.50 -15.49
CA PHE A 550 14.97 -4.04 -15.51
C PHE A 550 14.65 -3.48 -16.91
N GLY A 551 14.98 -4.20 -17.98
CA GLY A 551 14.60 -3.83 -19.34
C GLY A 551 13.09 -3.92 -19.57
N THR A 552 12.47 -5.03 -19.18
CA THR A 552 11.01 -5.18 -19.27
C THR A 552 10.28 -4.18 -18.39
N LEU A 553 10.78 -3.89 -17.17
CA LEU A 553 10.20 -2.86 -16.30
C LEU A 553 10.33 -1.44 -16.88
N SER A 554 11.48 -1.13 -17.49
CA SER A 554 11.67 0.13 -18.20
C SER A 554 10.67 0.28 -19.35
N VAL A 555 10.49 -0.77 -20.15
CA VAL A 555 9.52 -0.79 -21.26
C VAL A 555 8.09 -0.61 -20.74
N CYS A 556 7.71 -1.34 -19.68
CA CYS A 556 6.39 -1.21 -19.05
C CYS A 556 6.14 0.22 -18.53
N MET A 557 7.15 0.84 -17.91
CA MET A 557 7.02 2.20 -17.39
C MET A 557 6.93 3.25 -18.50
N VAL A 558 7.74 3.11 -19.55
CA VAL A 558 7.69 3.97 -20.73
C VAL A 558 6.34 3.83 -21.45
N LEU A 559 5.82 2.61 -21.58
CA LEU A 559 4.49 2.35 -22.11
C LEU A 559 3.41 3.04 -21.27
N ALA A 560 3.47 2.93 -19.94
CA ALA A 560 2.54 3.63 -19.06
C ALA A 560 2.61 5.15 -19.26
N PHE A 561 3.80 5.73 -19.36
CA PHE A 561 3.99 7.16 -19.65
C PHE A 561 3.33 7.58 -20.98
N PHE A 562 3.52 6.80 -22.05
CA PHE A 562 2.89 7.08 -23.34
C PHE A 562 1.36 6.92 -23.28
N VAL A 563 0.85 5.92 -22.57
CA VAL A 563 -0.60 5.76 -22.35
C VAL A 563 -1.18 6.96 -21.62
N ILE A 564 -0.56 7.40 -20.51
CA ILE A 564 -0.98 8.59 -19.75
C ILE A 564 -0.91 9.86 -20.60
N THR A 565 0.12 9.98 -21.44
CA THR A 565 0.27 11.11 -22.37
C THR A 565 -0.81 11.10 -23.45
N ALA A 566 -1.14 9.93 -24.02
CA ALA A 566 -2.19 9.79 -25.04
C ALA A 566 -3.59 10.14 -24.48
N ILE A 567 -3.86 9.80 -23.22
CA ILE A 567 -5.12 10.14 -22.54
C ILE A 567 -5.07 11.50 -21.82
N TYR A 568 -3.97 12.26 -21.89
CA TYR A 568 -3.81 13.57 -21.25
C TYR A 568 -5.01 14.52 -21.41
N PRO A 569 -5.62 14.69 -22.61
CA PRO A 569 -6.80 15.57 -22.76
C PRO A 569 -8.04 15.04 -22.04
N ARG A 570 -8.10 13.75 -21.74
CA ARG A 570 -9.21 13.07 -21.05
C ARG A 570 -9.09 13.10 -19.53
N LEU A 571 -7.89 13.33 -18.98
CA LEU A 571 -7.61 13.40 -17.54
C LEU A 571 -8.09 14.72 -16.90
N VAL A 572 -9.32 15.11 -17.19
CA VAL A 572 -9.93 16.34 -16.66
C VAL A 572 -10.90 16.01 -15.53
N PRO A 573 -10.98 16.85 -14.48
CA PRO A 573 -12.04 16.73 -13.47
C PRO A 573 -13.42 16.75 -14.13
N MET A 574 -14.38 16.04 -13.53
CA MET A 574 -15.76 16.04 -14.02
C MET A 574 -16.32 17.46 -13.98
N LYS A 575 -16.61 18.03 -15.16
CA LYS A 575 -17.31 19.32 -15.27
C LYS A 575 -18.78 19.10 -14.95
N ILE A 576 -19.26 19.68 -13.86
CA ILE A 576 -20.68 19.71 -13.53
C ILE A 576 -21.29 20.84 -14.36
N PRO A 577 -22.32 20.59 -15.19
CA PRO A 577 -22.98 21.66 -15.92
C PRO A 577 -23.68 22.58 -14.91
N VAL A 578 -23.22 23.83 -14.81
CA VAL A 578 -23.89 24.85 -14.00
C VAL A 578 -24.71 25.75 -14.91
N SER A 579 -25.89 26.16 -14.46
CA SER A 579 -26.75 27.11 -15.18
C SER A 579 -25.96 28.37 -15.53
N LYS A 580 -26.20 28.92 -16.73
CA LYS A 580 -25.50 30.07 -17.34
C LYS A 580 -25.52 31.37 -16.52
N THR A 581 -26.19 31.41 -15.37
CA THR A 581 -26.26 32.56 -14.46
C THR A 581 -24.99 32.79 -13.62
N GLN A 582 -23.99 31.89 -13.66
CA GLN A 582 -22.79 31.99 -12.82
C GLN A 582 -21.53 32.57 -13.51
N HIS A 583 -21.62 33.07 -14.74
CA HIS A 583 -20.53 33.82 -15.38
C HIS A 583 -20.45 35.29 -14.92
N ALA A 584 -20.62 35.53 -13.62
CA ALA A 584 -20.21 36.78 -13.00
C ALA A 584 -19.20 36.44 -11.91
N TYR A 585 -17.95 36.81 -12.18
CA TYR A 585 -16.82 36.84 -11.24
C TYR A 585 -16.01 35.54 -11.05
N ASP A 586 -15.15 35.26 -12.03
CA ASP A 586 -13.87 34.59 -11.76
C ASP A 586 -13.03 35.54 -10.88
N GLY A 587 -12.61 35.07 -9.70
CA GLY A 587 -11.63 35.77 -8.86
C GLY A 587 -10.27 35.92 -9.56
N PRO A 588 -9.34 36.70 -8.98
CA PRO A 588 -8.18 37.24 -9.68
C PRO A 588 -7.11 36.17 -9.98
N ALA A 589 -7.34 35.40 -11.04
CA ALA A 589 -6.32 34.51 -11.63
C ALA A 589 -6.36 34.49 -13.17
N ALA A 590 -7.24 35.27 -13.81
CA ALA A 590 -7.31 35.40 -15.26
C ALA A 590 -7.13 36.87 -15.68
N ILE A 591 -5.93 37.41 -15.47
CA ILE A 591 -5.45 38.55 -16.26
C ILE A 591 -4.27 38.03 -17.07
N THR A 592 -4.57 37.53 -18.26
CA THR A 592 -3.61 37.52 -19.36
C THR A 592 -4.35 38.02 -20.58
N GLN A 593 -4.17 39.32 -20.81
CA GLN A 593 -4.38 40.10 -22.03
C GLN A 593 -5.02 39.38 -23.22
N SER A 594 -6.23 39.82 -23.58
CA SER A 594 -6.56 40.09 -24.98
C SER A 594 -7.27 41.44 -25.05
N ASN A 595 -6.49 42.50 -25.24
CA ASN A 595 -7.01 43.78 -25.71
C ASN A 595 -7.54 43.60 -27.13
N GLY A 596 -8.81 43.94 -27.33
CA GLY A 596 -9.47 43.93 -28.62
C GLY A 596 -10.80 44.65 -28.50
N THR A 597 -10.72 45.98 -28.36
CA THR A 597 -11.84 46.92 -28.43
C THR A 597 -12.52 46.86 -29.80
N GLU A 598 -13.76 46.39 -29.87
CA GLU A 598 -14.72 46.85 -30.88
C GLU A 598 -16.06 47.16 -30.20
N LEU A 599 -16.40 48.45 -30.21
CA LEU A 599 -17.67 49.02 -29.80
C LEU A 599 -18.76 48.72 -30.84
N PRO A 600 -20.03 48.57 -30.44
CA PRO A 600 -21.14 48.51 -31.39
C PRO A 600 -21.47 49.93 -31.89
N LYS A 601 -21.51 50.12 -33.21
CA LYS A 601 -22.16 51.29 -33.83
C LYS A 601 -23.51 50.87 -34.39
N GLU A 602 -24.57 51.42 -33.81
CA GLU A 602 -25.88 51.52 -34.46
C GLU A 602 -25.93 52.71 -35.43
N SER A 603 -26.73 52.49 -36.49
CA SER A 603 -27.55 53.42 -37.30
C SER A 603 -26.91 54.61 -38.05
N HIS A 604 -27.05 54.60 -39.39
CA HIS A 604 -27.97 55.47 -40.17
C HIS A 604 -27.58 55.56 -41.66
N LEU A 605 -28.60 55.54 -42.54
CA LEU A 605 -28.66 56.04 -43.95
C LEU A 605 -27.84 55.21 -44.96
N VAL A 606 -28.34 54.71 -46.09
CA VAL A 606 -29.41 55.06 -47.06
C VAL A 606 -29.99 53.78 -47.62
#